data_AF-A0A2H6A9N7-F1
#
_entry.id   AF-A0A2H6A9N7-F1
#
_cell.length_a   1.000
_cell.length_b   1.000
_cell.length_c   1.000
_cell.angle_alpha   90.00
_cell.angle_beta   90.00
_cell.angle_gamma   90.00
#
_symmetry.space_group_name_H-M   'P 1'
#
loop_
_entity.id
_entity.type
_entity.pdbx_description
1 polymer ?
#
loop_
_entity_poly.entity_id
_entity_poly.type
_entity_poly.pdbx_seq_one_letter_code
_entity_poly.pdbx_strand_id
1 'polypeptide(L)' 'MDNHLYNLFSQIVQNRRSIYRIRKFYLKDATRCQRCKDLWQKILKNKEEETKLLIEVLKAHKF' A
#
# COMPACT_ATOMS: atom_id res chain seq x y z
N MET A 1 14.01 -8.86 18.49
CA MET A 1 13.08 -9.41 17.47
C MET A 1 11.88 -8.47 17.27
N ASP A 2 11.43 -7.79 18.33
CA ASP A 2 10.26 -6.89 18.34
C ASP A 2 10.28 -5.76 17.32
N ASN A 3 11.44 -5.12 17.10
CA ASN A 3 11.55 -4.02 16.13
C ASN A 3 11.22 -4.47 14.69
N HIS A 4 11.54 -5.71 14.31
CA HIS A 4 11.26 -6.19 12.96
C HIS A 4 9.75 -6.42 12.75
N LEU A 5 9.09 -7.07 13.70
CA LEU A 5 7.64 -7.29 13.67
C LEU A 5 6.87 -5.97 13.65
N TYR A 6 7.27 -5.05 14.54
CA TYR A 6 6.70 -3.71 14.59
C TYR A 6 6.86 -2.98 13.25
N ASN A 7 8.05 -3.04 12.64
CA ASN A 7 8.30 -2.41 11.35
C ASN A 7 7.41 -3.00 10.23
N LEU A 8 7.22 -4.32 10.20
CA LEU A 8 6.33 -4.97 9.24
C LEU A 8 4.88 -4.51 9.40
N PHE A 9 4.34 -4.52 10.63
CA PHE A 9 2.98 -4.03 10.88
C PHE A 9 2.82 -2.54 10.56
N SER A 10 3.79 -1.72 10.98
CA SER A 10 3.79 -0.29 10.70
C SER A 10 3.74 -0.03 9.19
N GLN A 11 4.55 -0.75 8.40
CA GLN A 11 4.56 -0.61 6.95
C GLN A 11 3.23 -1.02 6.30
N ILE A 12 2.61 -2.10 6.77
CA ILE A 12 1.29 -2.54 6.29
C ILE A 12 0.22 -1.48 6.56
N VAL A 13 0.21 -0.89 7.76
CA VAL A 13 -0.73 0.17 8.13
C VAL A 13 -0.54 1.40 7.23
N GLN A 14 0.71 1.80 6.99
CA GLN A 14 1.03 2.91 6.08
C GLN A 14 0.54 2.64 4.66
N ASN A 15 0.82 1.45 4.12
CA ASN A 15 0.38 1.08 2.77
C ASN A 15 -1.15 1.03 2.67
N ARG A 16 -1.86 0.44 3.65
CA ARG A 16 -3.33 0.43 3.66
C ARG A 16 -3.93 1.83 3.69
N ARG A 17 -3.37 2.75 4.49
CA ARG A 17 -3.78 4.16 4.51
C ARG A 17 -3.57 4.83 3.16
N SER A 18 -2.42 4.61 2.52
CA SER A 18 -2.14 5.17 1.20
C SER A 18 -3.06 4.60 0.12
N ILE A 19 -3.31 3.29 0.11
CA ILE A 19 -4.25 2.62 -0.81
C ILE A 19 -5.63 3.25 -0.69
N TYR A 20 -6.13 3.41 0.54
CA TYR A 20 -7.42 4.07 0.79
C TYR A 20 -7.46 5.49 0.19
N ARG A 21 -6.44 6.31 0.46
CA ARG A 21 -6.39 7.69 -0.04
C ARG A 21 -6.34 7.76 -1.57
N ILE A 22 -5.56 6.89 -2.21
CA ILE A 22 -5.46 6.83 -3.68
C ILE A 22 -6.83 6.47 -4.29
N ARG A 23 -7.47 5.42 -3.77
CA ARG A 23 -8.77 4.95 -4.26
C ARG A 23 -9.89 5.97 -4.00
N LYS A 24 -9.90 6.60 -2.82
CA LYS A 24 -10.99 7.48 -2.38
C LYS A 24 -10.88 8.89 -2.96
N PHE A 25 -9.67 9.44 -3.04
CA PHE A 25 -9.42 10.85 -3.35
C PHE A 25 -8.57 11.00 -4.61
N TYR A 26 -7.34 10.48 -4.64
CA TYR A 26 -6.36 10.91 -5.64
C TYR A 26 -6.74 10.53 -7.09
N LEU A 27 -7.34 9.36 -7.29
CA LEU A 27 -7.86 8.98 -8.62
C LEU A 27 -9.03 9.86 -9.08
N LYS A 28 -9.84 10.37 -8.15
CA LYS A 28 -10.93 11.31 -8.45
C LYS A 28 -10.38 12.70 -8.77
N ASP A 29 -9.40 13.15 -8.01
CA ASP A 29 -8.77 14.46 -8.17
C ASP A 29 -7.96 14.51 -9.49
N ALA A 30 -7.39 13.39 -9.93
CA ALA A 30 -6.66 13.27 -11.19
C ALA A 30 -7.57 13.17 -12.45
N THR A 31 -8.88 13.38 -12.34
CA THR A 31 -9.86 13.15 -13.44
C THR A 31 -9.48 13.82 -14.77
N ARG A 32 -8.87 15.00 -14.71
CA ARG A 32 -8.50 15.82 -15.89
C ARG A 32 -7.11 15.56 -16.46
N CYS A 33 -6.31 14.69 -15.84
CA CYS A 33 -4.95 14.40 -16.31
C CYS A 33 -4.70 12.89 -16.39
N GLN A 34 -4.67 12.35 -17.61
CA GLN A 34 -4.48 10.92 -17.84
C GLN A 34 -3.15 10.42 -17.26
N ARG A 35 -2.05 11.16 -17.49
CA ARG A 35 -0.74 10.84 -16.92
C ARG A 35 -0.75 10.73 -15.39
N CYS A 36 -1.51 11.59 -14.71
CA CYS A 36 -1.67 11.52 -13.26
C CYS A 36 -2.50 10.30 -12.84
N LYS A 37 -3.56 9.95 -13.58
CA LYS A 37 -4.32 8.71 -13.32
C LYS A 37 -3.43 7.48 -13.44
N ASP A 38 -2.66 7.39 -14.52
CA ASP A 38 -1.78 6.26 -14.78
C ASP A 38 -0.72 6.12 -13.69
N LEU A 39 -0.15 7.25 -13.24
CA LEU A 39 0.76 7.28 -12.10
C LEU A 39 0.09 6.73 -10.83
N TRP A 40 -1.10 7.23 -10.48
CA TRP A 40 -1.80 6.79 -9.27
C TRP A 40 -2.23 5.34 -9.33
N GLN A 41 -2.63 4.85 -10.51
CA GLN A 41 -2.93 3.42 -10.73
C GLN A 41 -1.68 2.55 -10.56
N LYS A 42 -0.53 2.97 -11.11
CA LYS A 42 0.74 2.28 -10.91
C LYS A 42 1.14 2.23 -9.43
N ILE A 43 1.07 3.36 -8.74
CA ILE A 43 1.38 3.43 -7.29
C ILE A 43 0.42 2.54 -6.49
N LEU A 44 -0.88 2.56 -6.83
CA LEU A 44 -1.89 1.74 -6.16
C LEU A 44 -1.55 0.24 -6.29
N LYS A 45 -1.28 -0.21 -7.52
CA LYS A 45 -0.93 -1.61 -7.80
C LYS A 45 0.31 -2.04 -7.03
N ASN A 46 1.38 -1.25 -7.09
CA ASN A 46 2.62 -1.56 -6.37
C ASN A 46 2.38 -1.68 -4.86
N LYS A 47 1.60 -0.77 -4.26
CA LYS A 47 1.29 -0.82 -2.83
C LYS A 47 0.45 -2.04 -2.43
N GLU A 48 -0.45 -2.48 -3.29
CA GLU A 48 -1.23 -3.70 -3.08
C GLU A 48 -0.33 -4.94 -3.11
N GLU A 49 0.58 -5.02 -4.07
CA GLU A 49 1.57 -6.09 -4.19
C GLU A 49 2.54 -6.11 -2.99
N GLU A 50 3.12 -4.96 -2.63
CA GLU A 50 3.96 -4.80 -1.43
C GLU A 50 3.21 -5.24 -0.16
N THR A 51 1.96 -4.82 0.00
CA THR A 51 1.15 -5.19 1.18
C THR A 51 0.91 -6.69 1.23
N LYS A 52 0.69 -7.33 0.08
CA LYS A 52 0.53 -8.79 0.00
C LYS A 52 1.81 -9.51 0.45
N LEU A 53 2.97 -9.09 -0.05
CA LEU A 53 4.27 -9.66 0.34
C LEU A 53 4.53 -9.51 1.84
N LEU A 54 4.26 -8.32 2.41
CA LEU A 54 4.43 -8.09 3.85
C LEU A 54 3.52 -8.98 4.69
N ILE A 55 2.28 -9.20 4.26
CA ILE A 55 1.34 -10.12 4.92
C ILE A 55 1.81 -11.57 4.81
N GLU A 56 2.35 -11.99 3.67
CA GLU A 56 2.88 -13.34 3.49
C GLU A 56 4.06 -13.62 4.43
N VAL A 57 5.00 -12.67 4.54
CA VAL A 57 6.12 -12.77 5.50
C VAL A 57 5.61 -12.82 6.94
N LEU A 58 4.67 -11.96 7.30
CA LEU A 58 4.06 -11.98 8.64
C LEU A 58 3.38 -13.31 8.95
N LYS A 59 2.70 -13.94 7.98
CA LYS A 59 2.07 -15.25 8.17
C LYS A 59 3.09 -16.38 8.29
N ALA A 60 4.24 -16.25 7.64
CA ALA A 60 5.32 -17.22 7.73
C ALA A 60 6.03 -17.17 9.10
N HIS A 61 6.06 -16.00 9.75
CA HIS A 61 6.39 -15.90 11.15
C HIS A 61 5.27 -16.54 11.98
N LYS A 62 5.50 -17.78 12.44
CA LYS A 62 4.64 -18.41 13.45
C LYS A 62 4.80 -17.62 14.76
N PHE A 63 3.82 -16.78 15.08
CA PHE A 63 3.66 -16.21 16.41
C PHE A 63 2.92 -17.18 17.31
#